data_AF-A0A8S3E3J6-F1
#
_entry.id   AF-A0A8S3E3J6-F1
#
_cell.length_a   1.000
_cell.length_b   1.000
_cell.length_c   1.000
_cell.angle_alpha   90.00
_cell.angle_beta   90.00
_cell.angle_gamma   90.00
#
_symmetry.space_group_name_H-M   'P 1'
#
loop_
_entity.id
_entity.type
_entity.pdbx_description
1 polymer ?
#
loop_
_entity_poly.entity_id
_entity_poly.type
_entity_poly.pdbx_seq_one_letter_code
_entity_poly.pdbx_strand_id
1 'polypeptide(L)'
;REFSEEECHFLWSHRHFIIHKSYALPKLLKSRSIWDYPSLIDIYALLNEVTRDRTIDEIESFELLLPAFPDMHVRSFAYSSLISCLTSQDLLIYLPQLLQIIKFDYTHSSIIIEYLLQQAIVNYRLAHKLYWHLRQLLITEHLHYIRYYYLFLSLLYVLEENFRVELQNEYDLCLNLKRIGVKLKSNKSSNKGSLLVEQLNSLNKDFFRAGKLTCRLPCQSNFVTNSLDINSCSFFNSLTLPIKLVFNPIDSSCEKYYAIYKIGDDLRVSLNERSKRLNLRNTSQAEV
;
A
#
# COMPACT_ATOMS: atom_id res chain seq x y z
N ARG A 1 19.47 -16.65 10.83
CA ARG A 1 20.60 -17.59 10.91
C ARG A 1 20.25 -18.79 10.05
N GLU A 2 21.17 -19.24 9.20
CA GLU A 2 21.00 -20.49 8.46
C GLU A 2 21.31 -21.65 9.40
N PHE A 3 20.51 -22.73 9.31
CA PHE A 3 20.71 -23.94 10.09
C PHE A 3 21.83 -24.76 9.47
N SER A 4 22.63 -25.44 10.29
CA SER A 4 23.55 -26.46 9.80
C SER A 4 22.77 -27.67 9.25
N GLU A 5 23.42 -28.53 8.45
CA GLU A 5 22.78 -29.75 7.96
C GLU A 5 22.32 -30.68 9.10
N GLU A 6 23.12 -30.76 10.18
CA GLU A 6 22.79 -31.52 11.38
C GLU A 6 21.56 -30.94 12.10
N GLU A 7 21.49 -29.62 12.25
CA GLU A 7 20.33 -28.92 12.82
C GLU A 7 19.09 -29.17 11.94
N CYS A 8 19.22 -29.10 10.62
CA CYS A 8 18.12 -29.38 9.69
C CYS A 8 17.58 -30.81 9.84
N HIS A 9 18.48 -31.80 9.87
CA HIS A 9 18.11 -33.20 10.07
C HIS A 9 17.44 -33.42 11.45
N PHE A 10 17.96 -32.79 12.51
CA PHE A 10 17.37 -32.85 13.84
C PHE A 10 15.94 -32.28 13.87
N LEU A 11 15.75 -31.09 13.29
CA LEU A 11 14.44 -30.44 13.23
C LEU A 11 13.42 -31.31 12.48
N TRP A 12 13.82 -31.83 11.31
CA TRP A 12 12.92 -32.64 10.47
C TRP A 12 12.59 -34.01 11.07
N SER A 13 13.55 -34.67 11.71
CA SER A 13 13.32 -35.96 12.40
C SER A 13 12.37 -35.83 13.59
N HIS A 14 12.34 -34.67 14.25
CA HIS A 14 11.47 -34.39 15.41
C HIS A 14 10.26 -33.51 15.05
N ARG A 15 9.90 -33.43 13.76
CA ARG A 15 8.88 -32.51 13.23
C ARG A 15 7.55 -32.53 13.99
N HIS A 16 6.96 -33.70 14.22
CA HIS A 16 5.68 -33.84 14.93
C HIS A 16 5.73 -33.41 16.40
N PHE A 17 6.90 -33.41 17.04
CA PHE A 17 7.05 -32.88 18.40
C PHE A 17 7.21 -31.36 18.40
N ILE A 18 7.94 -30.83 17.41
CA ILE A 18 8.32 -29.41 17.34
C ILE A 18 7.16 -28.54 16.81
N ILE A 19 6.33 -29.08 15.93
CA ILE A 19 5.32 -28.34 15.17
C ILE A 19 4.26 -27.63 16.05
N HIS A 20 4.03 -28.15 17.25
CA HIS A 20 3.12 -27.56 18.24
C HIS A 20 3.68 -26.30 18.94
N LYS A 21 4.97 -25.98 18.77
CA LYS A 21 5.57 -24.76 19.31
C LYS A 21 5.25 -23.56 18.43
N SER A 22 4.91 -22.42 19.04
CA SER A 22 4.72 -21.15 18.33
C SER A 22 5.97 -20.76 17.54
N TYR A 23 5.79 -20.22 16.33
CA TYR A 23 6.87 -19.78 15.42
C TYR A 23 7.85 -20.90 15.01
N ALA A 24 7.44 -22.16 15.14
CA ALA A 24 8.27 -23.29 14.76
C ALA A 24 8.02 -23.72 13.31
N LEU A 25 6.85 -23.46 12.74
CA LEU A 25 6.49 -23.95 11.41
C LEU A 25 7.41 -23.39 10.31
N PRO A 26 7.66 -22.08 10.20
CA PRO A 26 8.58 -21.56 9.17
C PRO A 26 9.99 -22.11 9.31
N LYS A 27 10.48 -22.26 10.55
CA LYS A 27 11.80 -22.82 10.83
C LYS A 27 11.89 -24.28 10.41
N LEU A 28 10.84 -25.05 10.69
CA LEU A 28 10.75 -26.46 10.32
C LEU A 28 10.69 -26.62 8.80
N LEU A 29 9.86 -25.84 8.11
CA LEU A 29 9.79 -25.89 6.64
C LEU A 29 11.10 -25.43 6.00
N LYS A 30 11.76 -24.40 6.56
CA LYS A 30 13.08 -23.94 6.11
C LYS A 30 14.20 -24.96 6.37
N SER A 31 14.03 -25.83 7.37
CA SER A 31 14.98 -26.92 7.64
C SER A 31 14.97 -28.00 6.56
N ARG A 32 13.90 -28.04 5.74
CA ARG A 32 13.84 -28.90 4.55
C ARG A 32 14.49 -28.15 3.38
N SER A 33 15.62 -28.65 2.89
CA SER A 33 16.33 -28.06 1.75
C SER A 33 15.71 -28.40 0.39
N ILE A 34 14.78 -29.35 0.34
CA ILE A 34 14.23 -29.92 -0.90
C ILE A 34 12.69 -29.84 -0.91
N TRP A 35 12.15 -29.27 -1.98
CA TRP A 35 10.71 -29.16 -2.26
C TRP A 35 10.28 -30.20 -3.32
N ASP A 36 10.71 -31.44 -3.16
CA ASP A 36 10.36 -32.57 -4.03
C ASP A 36 9.04 -33.23 -3.62
N TYR A 37 8.44 -33.98 -4.54
CA TYR A 37 7.11 -34.57 -4.34
C TYR A 37 6.96 -35.38 -3.03
N PRO A 38 7.90 -36.26 -2.64
CA PRO A 38 7.82 -36.96 -1.35
C PRO A 38 7.83 -36.01 -0.15
N SER A 39 8.66 -34.97 -0.17
CA SER A 39 8.72 -33.98 0.92
C SER A 39 7.42 -33.18 1.02
N LEU A 40 6.78 -32.86 -0.10
CA LEU A 40 5.51 -32.13 -0.11
C LEU A 40 4.39 -32.89 0.61
N ILE A 41 4.36 -34.22 0.51
CA ILE A 41 3.37 -35.05 1.23
C ILE A 41 3.51 -34.85 2.75
N ASP A 42 4.75 -34.95 3.27
CA ASP A 42 5.03 -34.74 4.69
C ASP A 42 4.73 -33.29 5.11
N ILE A 43 5.09 -32.30 4.28
CA ILE A 43 4.83 -30.88 4.55
C ILE A 43 3.33 -30.64 4.66
N TYR A 44 2.51 -31.13 3.72
CA TYR A 44 1.07 -30.91 3.73
C TYR A 44 0.40 -31.62 4.92
N ALA A 45 0.89 -32.80 5.30
CA ALA A 45 0.44 -33.47 6.53
C ALA A 45 0.71 -32.62 7.78
N LEU A 46 1.89 -32.01 7.88
CA LEU A 46 2.23 -31.08 8.98
C LEU A 46 1.33 -29.84 8.97
N LEU A 47 1.00 -29.26 7.82
CA LEU A 47 0.09 -28.10 7.76
C LEU A 47 -1.30 -28.45 8.30
N ASN A 48 -1.81 -29.64 7.97
CA ASN A 48 -3.09 -30.12 8.49
C ASN A 48 -3.03 -30.33 10.02
N GLU A 49 -1.93 -30.88 10.53
CA GLU A 49 -1.69 -31.04 11.97
C GLU A 49 -1.67 -29.69 12.69
N VAL A 50 -0.95 -28.70 12.15
CA VAL A 50 -0.92 -27.33 12.70
C VAL A 50 -2.32 -26.75 12.76
N THR A 51 -3.07 -26.81 11.65
CA THR A 51 -4.43 -26.25 11.56
C THR A 51 -5.37 -26.82 12.62
N ARG A 52 -5.22 -28.10 12.95
CA ARG A 52 -6.04 -28.79 13.95
C ARG A 52 -5.63 -28.41 15.38
N ASP A 53 -4.32 -28.29 15.63
CA ASP A 53 -3.78 -28.28 16.99
C ASP A 53 -3.44 -26.87 17.50
N ARG A 54 -3.25 -25.88 16.60
CA ARG A 54 -3.00 -24.49 16.98
C ARG A 54 -3.36 -23.47 15.89
N THR A 55 -3.53 -22.22 16.30
CA THR A 55 -3.63 -21.10 15.35
C THR A 55 -2.24 -20.62 14.93
N ILE A 56 -2.18 -20.07 13.72
CA ILE A 56 -1.01 -19.36 13.19
C ILE A 56 -1.33 -17.88 13.23
N ASP A 57 -0.41 -17.10 13.80
CA ASP A 57 -0.57 -15.66 13.91
C ASP A 57 -0.10 -14.93 12.64
N GLU A 58 -0.24 -13.61 12.63
CA GLU A 58 0.17 -12.78 11.50
C GLU A 58 1.67 -12.88 11.21
N ILE A 59 2.51 -12.97 12.24
CA ILE A 59 3.97 -12.96 12.09
C ILE A 59 4.42 -14.25 11.41
N GLU A 60 3.95 -15.39 11.88
CA GLU A 60 4.27 -16.69 11.33
C GLU A 60 3.70 -16.84 9.90
N SER A 61 2.49 -16.32 9.65
CA SER A 61 1.90 -16.27 8.31
C SER A 61 2.75 -15.43 7.35
N PHE A 62 3.21 -14.25 7.77
CA PHE A 62 4.09 -13.40 6.95
C PHE A 62 5.44 -14.07 6.66
N GLU A 63 6.00 -14.81 7.62
CA GLU A 63 7.25 -15.54 7.40
C GLU A 63 7.08 -16.63 6.33
N LEU A 64 5.99 -17.39 6.36
CA LEU A 64 5.65 -18.41 5.35
C LEU A 64 5.37 -17.83 3.96
N LEU A 65 5.15 -16.52 3.87
CA LEU A 65 4.94 -15.80 2.62
C LEU A 65 6.23 -15.21 2.03
N LEU A 66 7.37 -15.38 2.70
CA LEU A 66 8.67 -14.97 2.18
C LEU A 66 9.14 -15.83 0.99
N PRO A 67 10.07 -15.34 0.15
CA PRO A 67 10.57 -16.07 -1.01
C PRO A 67 11.21 -17.43 -0.70
N ALA A 68 11.59 -17.67 0.55
CA ALA A 68 12.12 -18.96 1.01
C ALA A 68 11.10 -20.10 0.94
N PHE A 69 9.81 -19.79 0.79
CA PHE A 69 8.71 -20.75 0.74
C PHE A 69 7.98 -20.61 -0.62
N PRO A 70 8.48 -21.27 -1.68
CA PRO A 70 7.95 -21.13 -3.04
C PRO A 70 6.67 -21.94 -3.29
N ASP A 71 6.36 -22.93 -2.43
CA ASP A 71 5.23 -23.83 -2.65
C ASP A 71 3.87 -23.13 -2.55
N MET A 72 3.00 -23.38 -3.53
CA MET A 72 1.70 -22.70 -3.61
C MET A 72 0.72 -23.13 -2.52
N HIS A 73 0.77 -24.37 -2.04
CA HIS A 73 -0.11 -24.83 -0.97
C HIS A 73 0.29 -24.23 0.38
N VAL A 74 1.59 -24.18 0.68
CA VAL A 74 2.12 -23.48 1.87
C VAL A 74 1.73 -22.01 1.85
N ARG A 75 1.86 -21.34 0.70
CA ARG A 75 1.48 -19.93 0.56
C ARG A 75 -0.04 -19.72 0.70
N SER A 76 -0.84 -20.56 0.07
CA SER A 76 -2.31 -20.52 0.18
C SER A 76 -2.77 -20.73 1.63
N PHE A 77 -2.14 -21.68 2.32
CA PHE A 77 -2.35 -21.90 3.74
C PHE A 77 -2.00 -20.66 4.58
N ALA A 78 -0.82 -20.08 4.37
CA ALA A 78 -0.40 -18.87 5.08
C ALA A 78 -1.33 -17.67 4.83
N TYR A 79 -1.79 -17.47 3.59
CA TYR A 79 -2.80 -16.45 3.29
C TYR A 79 -4.13 -16.73 3.99
N SER A 80 -4.58 -17.99 4.04
CA SER A 80 -5.83 -18.36 4.68
C SER A 80 -5.78 -18.11 6.20
N SER A 81 -4.67 -18.50 6.84
CA SER A 81 -4.41 -18.20 8.25
C SER A 81 -4.40 -16.69 8.50
N LEU A 82 -3.69 -15.93 7.67
CA LEU A 82 -3.62 -14.48 7.81
C LEU A 82 -5.01 -13.83 7.67
N ILE A 83 -5.77 -14.17 6.63
CA ILE A 83 -7.12 -13.65 6.39
C ILE A 83 -8.05 -13.94 7.58
N SER A 84 -7.90 -15.10 8.23
CA SER A 84 -8.74 -15.47 9.38
C SER A 84 -8.46 -14.64 10.64
N CYS A 85 -7.30 -14.00 10.74
CA CYS A 85 -6.87 -13.25 11.92
C CYS A 85 -6.91 -11.72 11.72
N LEU A 86 -6.87 -11.23 10.48
CA LEU A 86 -6.81 -9.80 10.20
C LEU A 86 -8.15 -9.09 10.42
N THR A 87 -8.12 -8.00 11.19
CA THR A 87 -9.23 -7.03 11.19
C THR A 87 -9.16 -6.11 9.97
N SER A 88 -10.23 -5.35 9.72
CA SER A 88 -10.25 -4.34 8.66
C SER A 88 -9.20 -3.23 8.87
N GLN A 89 -8.82 -2.93 10.11
CA GLN A 89 -7.75 -1.97 10.42
C GLN A 89 -6.37 -2.58 10.16
N ASP A 90 -6.16 -3.83 10.58
CA ASP A 90 -4.89 -4.52 10.36
C ASP A 90 -4.62 -4.69 8.86
N LEU A 91 -5.66 -5.01 8.08
CA LEU A 91 -5.58 -5.10 6.63
C LEU A 91 -5.09 -3.79 6.01
N LEU A 92 -5.56 -2.63 6.49
CA LEU A 92 -5.07 -1.32 6.03
C LEU A 92 -3.58 -1.11 6.39
N ILE A 93 -3.15 -1.57 7.57
CA ILE A 93 -1.77 -1.44 8.04
C ILE A 93 -0.83 -2.31 7.20
N TYR A 94 -1.23 -3.56 6.94
CA TYR A 94 -0.43 -4.56 6.25
C TYR A 94 -0.55 -4.54 4.72
N LEU A 95 -1.49 -3.78 4.16
CA LEU A 95 -1.71 -3.70 2.72
C LEU A 95 -0.43 -3.47 1.89
N PRO A 96 0.49 -2.55 2.25
CA PRO A 96 1.73 -2.37 1.51
C PRO A 96 2.56 -3.67 1.47
N GLN A 97 2.71 -4.36 2.60
CA GLN A 97 3.47 -5.59 2.74
C GLN A 97 2.83 -6.72 1.93
N LEU A 98 1.49 -6.84 1.97
CA LEU A 98 0.74 -7.81 1.17
C LEU A 98 0.99 -7.60 -0.32
N LEU A 99 0.94 -6.35 -0.79
CA LEU A 99 1.23 -6.03 -2.18
C LEU A 99 2.69 -6.32 -2.58
N GLN A 100 3.64 -6.28 -1.65
CA GLN A 100 5.02 -6.73 -1.91
C GLN A 100 5.12 -8.26 -1.99
N ILE A 101 4.37 -8.96 -1.15
CA ILE A 101 4.42 -10.42 -1.04
C ILE A 101 3.81 -11.11 -2.26
N ILE A 102 2.72 -10.56 -2.81
CA ILE A 102 2.09 -11.15 -4.00
C ILE A 102 3.03 -11.19 -5.21
N LYS A 103 4.16 -10.48 -5.21
CA LYS A 103 5.23 -10.59 -6.23
C LYS A 103 5.82 -12.00 -6.31
N PHE A 104 5.79 -12.74 -5.21
CA PHE A 104 6.34 -14.09 -5.12
C PHE A 104 5.31 -15.18 -5.41
N ASP A 105 4.04 -14.82 -5.65
CA ASP A 105 3.04 -15.79 -6.09
C ASP A 105 3.38 -16.26 -7.51
N TYR A 106 3.09 -17.52 -7.81
CA TYR A 106 3.28 -18.07 -9.15
C TYR A 106 2.16 -17.60 -10.11
N THR A 107 0.92 -17.57 -9.62
CA THR A 107 -0.27 -17.18 -10.39
C THR A 107 -0.59 -15.69 -10.24
N HIS A 108 -1.46 -15.20 -11.12
CA HIS A 108 -2.04 -13.84 -11.02
C HIS A 108 -3.28 -13.79 -10.13
N SER A 109 -3.93 -14.94 -9.90
CA SER A 109 -5.02 -15.09 -8.94
C SER A 109 -4.52 -15.85 -7.73
N SER A 110 -4.79 -15.34 -6.54
CA SER A 110 -4.56 -16.00 -5.27
C SER A 110 -5.66 -15.59 -4.29
N ILE A 111 -5.86 -16.41 -3.24
CA ILE A 111 -6.93 -16.16 -2.26
C ILE A 111 -6.82 -14.77 -1.61
N ILE A 112 -5.61 -14.24 -1.43
CA ILE A 112 -5.42 -12.90 -0.91
C ILE A 112 -5.86 -11.81 -1.89
N ILE A 113 -5.67 -12.01 -3.20
CA ILE A 113 -6.12 -11.07 -4.22
C ILE A 113 -7.65 -11.04 -4.25
N GLU A 114 -8.28 -12.21 -4.26
CA GLU A 114 -9.74 -12.33 -4.22
C GLU A 114 -10.31 -11.68 -2.95
N TYR A 115 -9.70 -11.95 -1.80
CA TYR A 115 -10.07 -11.33 -0.54
C TYR A 115 -9.91 -9.80 -0.55
N LEU A 116 -8.79 -9.26 -1.04
CA LEU A 116 -8.57 -7.82 -1.15
C LEU A 116 -9.63 -7.15 -2.04
N LEU A 117 -10.00 -7.77 -3.16
CA LEU A 117 -11.05 -7.28 -4.05
C LEU A 117 -12.44 -7.33 -3.39
N GLN A 118 -12.77 -8.43 -2.70
CA GLN A 118 -14.02 -8.54 -1.94
C GLN A 118 -14.11 -7.46 -0.85
N GLN A 119 -13.02 -7.24 -0.11
CA GLN A 119 -12.97 -6.22 0.93
C GLN A 119 -13.03 -4.79 0.35
N ALA A 120 -12.48 -4.56 -0.84
CA ALA A 120 -12.55 -3.26 -1.51
C ALA A 120 -13.99 -2.86 -1.86
N ILE A 121 -14.87 -3.83 -2.16
CA ILE A 121 -16.28 -3.57 -2.43
C ILE A 121 -16.99 -3.00 -1.20
N VAL A 122 -16.70 -3.53 0.00
CA VAL A 122 -17.40 -3.18 1.23
C VAL A 122 -16.70 -2.09 2.05
N ASN A 123 -15.40 -1.88 1.86
CA ASN A 123 -14.58 -0.96 2.63
C ASN A 123 -13.95 0.12 1.73
N TYR A 124 -14.60 1.28 1.72
CA TYR A 124 -14.15 2.47 0.99
C TYR A 124 -12.68 2.83 1.25
N ARG A 125 -12.26 2.84 2.53
CA ARG A 125 -10.89 3.22 2.90
C ARG A 125 -9.86 2.26 2.34
N LEU A 126 -10.18 0.96 2.34
CA LEU A 126 -9.31 -0.07 1.77
C LEU A 126 -9.21 0.10 0.26
N ALA A 127 -10.34 0.23 -0.43
CA ALA A 127 -10.35 0.41 -1.87
C ALA A 127 -9.59 1.66 -2.33
N HIS A 128 -9.79 2.79 -1.63
CA HIS A 128 -9.07 4.03 -1.87
C HIS A 128 -7.56 3.84 -1.71
N LYS A 129 -7.14 3.23 -0.59
CA LYS A 129 -5.72 2.98 -0.31
C LYS A 129 -5.10 1.98 -1.30
N LEU A 130 -5.83 0.92 -1.65
CA LEU A 130 -5.41 -0.08 -2.63
C LEU A 130 -5.23 0.54 -4.02
N TYR A 131 -6.17 1.37 -4.46
CA TYR A 131 -6.06 2.12 -5.72
C TYR A 131 -4.74 2.91 -5.77
N TRP A 132 -4.47 3.73 -4.75
CA TRP A 132 -3.27 4.57 -4.73
C TRP A 132 -1.97 3.76 -4.64
N HIS A 133 -1.93 2.69 -3.85
CA HIS A 133 -0.77 1.79 -3.84
C HIS A 133 -0.54 1.12 -5.19
N LEU A 134 -1.59 0.60 -5.85
CA LEU A 134 -1.46 -0.02 -7.16
C LEU A 134 -0.98 0.97 -8.21
N ARG A 135 -1.52 2.20 -8.24
CA ARG A 135 -1.02 3.25 -9.15
C ARG A 135 0.46 3.52 -8.97
N GLN A 136 0.92 3.58 -7.72
CA GLN A 136 2.34 3.75 -7.42
C GLN A 136 3.17 2.55 -7.92
N LEU A 137 2.71 1.33 -7.63
CA LEU A 137 3.40 0.10 -8.03
C LEU A 137 3.49 -0.04 -9.55
N LEU A 138 2.48 0.38 -10.30
CA LEU A 138 2.51 0.41 -11.77
C LEU A 138 3.62 1.31 -12.33
N ILE A 139 4.02 2.34 -11.59
CA ILE A 139 5.11 3.24 -11.99
C ILE A 139 6.46 2.66 -11.56
N THR A 140 6.53 2.01 -10.39
CA THR A 140 7.82 1.66 -9.77
C THR A 140 8.25 0.20 -9.93
N GLU A 141 7.34 -0.73 -10.22
CA GLU A 141 7.58 -2.18 -10.22
C GLU A 141 7.57 -2.76 -11.64
N HIS A 142 8.55 -2.38 -12.45
CA HIS A 142 8.59 -2.76 -13.86
C HIS A 142 8.60 -4.28 -14.09
N LEU A 143 9.30 -5.05 -13.24
CA LEU A 143 9.38 -6.52 -13.36
C LEU A 143 8.04 -7.22 -13.09
N HIS A 144 7.20 -6.63 -12.24
CA HIS A 144 5.91 -7.20 -11.83
C HIS A 144 4.73 -6.38 -12.37
N TYR A 145 4.97 -5.55 -13.38
CA TYR A 145 3.99 -4.61 -13.93
C TYR A 145 2.69 -5.30 -14.32
N ILE A 146 2.77 -6.41 -15.07
CA ILE A 146 1.61 -7.15 -15.56
C ILE A 146 0.70 -7.61 -14.41
N ARG A 147 1.29 -8.05 -13.30
CA ARG A 147 0.53 -8.48 -12.12
C ARG A 147 -0.24 -7.33 -11.48
N TYR A 148 0.43 -6.21 -11.23
CA TYR A 148 -0.24 -5.05 -10.66
C TYR A 148 -1.24 -4.44 -11.62
N TYR A 149 -0.99 -4.54 -12.93
CA TYR A 149 -1.91 -4.06 -13.96
C TYR A 149 -3.21 -4.85 -13.95
N TYR A 150 -3.15 -6.19 -13.93
CA TYR A 150 -4.36 -7.00 -13.80
C TYR A 150 -5.09 -6.75 -12.49
N LEU A 151 -4.38 -6.68 -11.36
CA LEU A 151 -5.01 -6.37 -10.07
C LEU A 151 -5.67 -4.98 -10.07
N PHE A 152 -5.05 -3.99 -10.70
CA PHE A 152 -5.60 -2.65 -10.84
C PHE A 152 -6.86 -2.64 -11.71
N LEU A 153 -6.86 -3.37 -12.83
CA LEU A 153 -8.05 -3.53 -13.67
C LEU A 153 -9.17 -4.26 -12.93
N SER A 154 -8.86 -5.34 -12.21
CA SER A 154 -9.84 -6.07 -11.39
C SER A 154 -10.43 -5.18 -10.31
N LEU A 155 -9.62 -4.33 -9.66
CA LEU A 155 -10.11 -3.34 -8.71
C LEU A 155 -11.10 -2.39 -9.38
N LEU A 156 -10.72 -1.75 -10.48
CA LEU A 156 -11.61 -0.82 -11.19
C LEU A 156 -12.89 -1.52 -11.67
N TYR A 157 -12.82 -2.79 -12.03
CA TYR A 157 -13.99 -3.56 -12.43
C TYR A 157 -14.99 -3.77 -11.28
N VAL A 158 -14.51 -4.05 -10.06
CA VAL A 158 -15.39 -4.28 -8.90
C VAL A 158 -15.88 -3.00 -8.24
N LEU A 159 -15.22 -1.85 -8.48
CA LEU A 159 -15.63 -0.56 -7.92
C LEU A 159 -16.78 0.08 -8.70
N GLU A 160 -17.72 0.66 -7.96
CA GLU A 160 -18.85 1.41 -8.51
C GLU A 160 -18.41 2.62 -9.35
N GLU A 161 -19.24 3.01 -10.32
CA GLU A 161 -18.94 4.09 -11.26
C GLU A 161 -18.66 5.42 -10.56
N ASN A 162 -19.50 5.77 -9.58
CA ASN A 162 -19.35 7.02 -8.83
C ASN A 162 -18.01 7.08 -8.10
N PHE A 163 -17.60 5.96 -7.49
CA PHE A 163 -16.33 5.90 -6.79
C PHE A 163 -15.14 5.95 -7.77
N ARG A 164 -15.25 5.32 -8.94
CA ARG A 164 -14.24 5.47 -10.00
C ARG A 164 -14.10 6.92 -10.46
N VAL A 165 -15.20 7.67 -10.57
CA VAL A 165 -15.19 9.09 -10.89
C VAL A 165 -14.53 9.91 -9.78
N GLU A 166 -14.79 9.60 -8.51
CA GLU A 166 -14.09 10.23 -7.38
C GLU A 166 -12.57 10.02 -7.49
N LEU A 167 -12.12 8.77 -7.62
CA LEU A 167 -10.70 8.41 -7.76
C LEU A 167 -10.05 9.09 -8.97
N GLN A 168 -10.80 9.22 -10.08
CA GLN A 168 -10.34 9.94 -11.26
C GLN A 168 -10.16 11.44 -10.97
N ASN A 169 -11.08 12.09 -10.27
CA ASN A 169 -10.93 13.49 -9.87
C ASN A 169 -9.71 13.69 -8.97
N GLU A 170 -9.45 12.78 -8.04
CA GLU A 170 -8.26 12.83 -7.20
C GLU A 170 -6.96 12.70 -8.02
N TYR A 171 -6.96 11.82 -9.03
CA TYR A 171 -5.84 11.67 -9.95
C TYR A 171 -5.63 12.91 -10.82
N ASP A 172 -6.71 13.51 -11.32
CA ASP A 172 -6.64 14.74 -12.10
C ASP A 172 -6.15 15.92 -11.27
N LEU A 173 -6.49 15.99 -9.98
CA LEU A 173 -5.90 16.94 -9.05
C LEU A 173 -4.36 16.76 -8.99
N CYS A 174 -3.88 15.54 -8.81
CA CYS A 174 -2.44 15.23 -8.84
C CYS A 174 -1.77 15.64 -10.15
N LEU A 175 -2.40 15.39 -11.31
CA LEU A 175 -1.86 15.78 -12.61
C LEU A 175 -1.79 17.31 -12.78
N ASN A 176 -2.80 18.03 -12.31
CA ASN A 176 -2.78 19.48 -12.32
C ASN A 176 -1.66 20.02 -11.42
N LEU A 177 -1.53 19.50 -10.20
CA LEU A 177 -0.43 19.87 -9.29
C LEU A 177 0.95 19.54 -9.88
N LYS A 178 1.09 18.40 -10.55
CA LYS A 178 2.31 18.03 -11.30
C LYS A 178 2.64 19.08 -12.35
N ARG A 179 1.67 19.48 -13.17
CA ARG A 179 1.84 20.52 -14.20
C ARG A 179 2.28 21.85 -13.60
N ILE A 180 1.65 22.27 -12.51
CA ILE A 180 1.99 23.51 -11.80
C ILE A 180 3.44 23.44 -11.28
N GLY A 181 3.82 22.35 -10.61
CA GLY A 181 5.17 22.19 -10.08
C GLY A 181 6.26 22.11 -11.17
N VAL A 182 6.00 21.42 -12.29
CA VAL A 182 6.93 21.40 -13.43
C VAL A 182 7.10 22.81 -14.01
N LYS A 183 6.00 23.56 -14.18
CA LYS A 183 6.02 24.94 -14.70
C LYS A 183 6.76 25.90 -13.77
N LEU A 184 6.60 25.75 -12.46
CA LEU A 184 7.34 26.54 -11.47
C LEU A 184 8.84 26.22 -11.46
N LYS A 185 9.19 24.95 -11.62
CA LYS A 185 10.60 24.50 -11.67
C LYS A 185 11.30 24.97 -12.95
N SER A 186 10.60 24.97 -14.09
CA SER A 186 11.17 25.43 -15.36
C SER A 186 11.25 26.95 -15.48
N ASN A 187 10.48 27.70 -14.70
CA ASN A 187 10.53 29.16 -14.71
C ASN A 187 11.83 29.68 -14.05
N LYS A 188 12.67 30.36 -14.82
CA LYS A 188 13.92 30.98 -14.35
C LYS A 188 13.76 32.40 -13.78
N SER A 189 12.59 33.01 -13.94
CA SER A 189 12.33 34.36 -13.45
C SER A 189 12.19 34.41 -11.91
N SER A 190 12.38 35.60 -11.34
CA SER A 190 12.13 35.89 -9.93
C SER A 190 10.64 35.87 -9.55
N ASN A 191 9.74 35.90 -10.54
CA ASN A 191 8.30 36.08 -10.33
C ASN A 191 7.54 34.74 -10.08
N LYS A 192 8.19 33.76 -9.46
CA LYS A 192 7.60 32.44 -9.18
C LYS A 192 6.37 32.52 -8.27
N GLY A 193 6.34 33.48 -7.34
CA GLY A 193 5.21 33.70 -6.44
C GLY A 193 3.94 34.09 -7.17
N SER A 194 4.00 35.10 -8.05
CA SER A 194 2.84 35.52 -8.84
C SER A 194 2.39 34.42 -9.80
N LEU A 195 3.34 33.69 -10.40
CA LEU A 195 3.02 32.53 -11.24
C LEU A 195 2.28 31.44 -10.44
N LEU A 196 2.72 31.11 -9.22
CA LEU A 196 2.03 30.12 -8.38
C LEU A 196 0.60 30.58 -8.10
N VAL A 197 0.41 31.82 -7.66
CA VAL A 197 -0.91 32.40 -7.36
C VAL A 197 -1.82 32.34 -8.59
N GLU A 198 -1.32 32.72 -9.77
CA GLU A 198 -2.06 32.66 -11.04
C GLU A 198 -2.48 31.22 -11.36
N GLN A 199 -1.57 30.25 -11.26
CA GLN A 199 -1.85 28.85 -11.56
C GLN A 199 -2.83 28.22 -10.56
N LEU A 200 -2.73 28.54 -9.27
CA LEU A 200 -3.68 28.04 -8.26
C LEU A 200 -5.07 28.70 -8.40
N ASN A 201 -5.14 29.96 -8.84
CA ASN A 201 -6.41 30.59 -9.19
C ASN A 201 -7.10 29.88 -10.36
N SER A 202 -6.35 29.54 -11.42
CA SER A 202 -6.86 28.72 -12.52
C SER A 202 -7.31 27.34 -12.02
N LEU A 203 -6.56 26.70 -11.10
CA LEU A 203 -7.00 25.43 -10.50
C LEU A 203 -8.34 25.56 -9.75
N ASN A 204 -8.50 26.58 -8.91
CA ASN A 204 -9.76 26.85 -8.19
C ASN A 204 -10.93 27.14 -9.16
N LYS A 205 -10.67 27.86 -10.24
CA LYS A 205 -11.70 28.21 -11.23
C LYS A 205 -12.07 27.02 -12.11
N ASP A 206 -11.09 26.34 -12.69
CA ASP A 206 -11.28 25.41 -13.80
C ASP A 206 -11.48 23.98 -13.29
N PHE A 207 -10.58 23.47 -12.43
CA PHE A 207 -10.68 22.12 -11.88
C PHE A 207 -11.80 22.05 -10.83
N PHE A 208 -11.75 22.89 -9.81
CA PHE A 208 -12.79 22.93 -8.77
C PHE A 208 -14.10 23.59 -9.23
N ARG A 209 -14.17 24.06 -10.49
CA ARG A 209 -15.36 24.69 -11.10
C ARG A 209 -15.93 25.82 -10.24
N ALA A 210 -15.04 26.66 -9.71
CA ALA A 210 -15.36 27.72 -8.76
C ALA A 210 -16.16 27.19 -7.53
N GLY A 211 -15.70 26.08 -6.95
CA GLY A 211 -16.26 25.47 -5.73
C GLY A 211 -17.39 24.48 -5.96
N LYS A 212 -17.80 24.22 -7.22
CA LYS A 212 -18.87 23.27 -7.56
C LYS A 212 -18.42 21.82 -7.59
N LEU A 213 -17.17 21.56 -7.97
CA LEU A 213 -16.60 20.20 -7.95
C LEU A 213 -15.93 19.97 -6.60
N THR A 214 -16.26 18.86 -5.96
CA THR A 214 -15.59 18.38 -4.75
C THR A 214 -14.57 17.30 -5.11
N CYS A 215 -13.51 17.21 -4.31
CA CYS A 215 -12.47 16.21 -4.49
C CYS A 215 -11.93 15.80 -3.12
N ARG A 216 -11.61 14.52 -2.96
CA ARG A 216 -10.89 14.03 -1.78
C ARG A 216 -9.38 14.17 -1.98
N LEU A 217 -8.62 14.06 -0.90
CA LEU A 217 -7.17 14.08 -1.01
C LEU A 217 -6.62 12.65 -1.14
N PRO A 218 -5.71 12.38 -2.11
CA PRO A 218 -5.06 11.09 -2.27
C PRO A 218 -4.39 10.56 -0.98
N CYS A 219 -3.82 11.47 -0.18
CA CYS A 219 -3.15 11.14 1.08
C CYS A 219 -4.10 11.06 2.28
N GLN A 220 -5.36 11.49 2.14
CA GLN A 220 -6.33 11.56 3.22
C GLN A 220 -7.74 11.39 2.68
N SER A 221 -8.19 10.14 2.59
CA SER A 221 -9.50 9.76 2.03
C SER A 221 -10.67 10.42 2.77
N ASN A 222 -10.50 10.79 4.04
CA ASN A 222 -11.57 11.40 4.85
C ASN A 222 -11.71 12.91 4.62
N PHE A 223 -10.74 13.57 3.99
CA PHE A 223 -10.78 15.02 3.79
C PHE A 223 -11.32 15.34 2.41
N VAL A 224 -12.41 16.11 2.35
CA VAL A 224 -13.03 16.58 1.11
C VAL A 224 -12.85 18.08 0.98
N THR A 225 -12.46 18.53 -0.20
CA THR A 225 -12.21 19.92 -0.53
C THR A 225 -12.86 20.30 -1.85
N ASN A 226 -13.14 21.59 -2.00
CA ASN A 226 -13.59 22.20 -3.26
C ASN A 226 -12.77 23.46 -3.61
N SER A 227 -11.69 23.75 -2.88
CA SER A 227 -10.85 24.92 -3.11
C SER A 227 -9.55 24.91 -2.30
N LEU A 228 -8.56 25.63 -2.81
CA LEU A 228 -7.36 25.99 -2.07
C LEU A 228 -7.48 27.39 -1.46
N ASP A 229 -6.90 27.56 -0.27
CA ASP A 229 -6.57 28.86 0.29
C ASP A 229 -5.25 29.36 -0.31
N ILE A 230 -5.38 30.07 -1.43
CA ILE A 230 -4.24 30.53 -2.23
C ILE A 230 -3.30 31.44 -1.43
N ASN A 231 -3.84 32.26 -0.53
CA ASN A 231 -3.06 33.20 0.28
C ASN A 231 -2.13 32.48 1.27
N SER A 232 -2.53 31.28 1.70
CA SER A 232 -1.73 30.44 2.60
C SER A 232 -0.83 29.44 1.86
N CYS A 233 -0.97 29.32 0.53
CA CYS A 233 -0.12 28.49 -0.30
C CYS A 233 1.22 29.18 -0.58
N SER A 234 2.29 28.40 -0.69
CA SER A 234 3.64 28.90 -0.98
C SER A 234 4.50 27.78 -1.58
N PHE A 235 5.76 28.07 -1.87
CA PHE A 235 6.73 27.07 -2.27
C PHE A 235 8.00 27.19 -1.42
N PHE A 236 8.67 26.07 -1.20
CA PHE A 236 9.94 26.05 -0.47
C PHE A 236 11.10 26.33 -1.43
N ASN A 237 12.01 27.22 -1.03
CA ASN A 237 13.22 27.55 -1.80
C ASN A 237 14.28 26.44 -1.64
N SER A 238 14.00 25.26 -2.19
CA SER A 238 14.94 24.12 -2.28
C SER A 238 15.13 23.66 -3.73
N LEU A 239 16.05 22.73 -3.96
CA LEU A 239 16.36 22.17 -5.30
C LEU A 239 15.14 21.60 -6.04
N THR A 240 14.22 20.96 -5.31
CA THR A 240 13.03 20.33 -5.88
C THR A 240 11.81 21.26 -5.93
N LEU A 241 11.92 22.48 -5.38
CA LEU A 241 10.84 23.47 -5.23
C LEU A 241 9.48 22.87 -4.79
N PRO A 242 9.41 22.15 -3.65
CA PRO A 242 8.15 21.61 -3.15
C PRO A 242 7.10 22.72 -2.94
N ILE A 243 5.83 22.40 -3.24
CA ILE A 243 4.72 23.35 -3.09
C ILE A 243 4.00 23.05 -1.78
N LYS A 244 3.89 24.06 -0.92
CA LYS A 244 2.99 24.04 0.25
C LYS A 244 1.58 24.40 -0.20
N LEU A 245 0.67 23.46 -0.09
CA LEU A 245 -0.75 23.60 -0.41
C LEU A 245 -1.57 23.65 0.87
N VAL A 246 -2.60 24.50 0.85
CA VAL A 246 -3.56 24.63 1.94
C VAL A 246 -4.96 24.46 1.36
N PHE A 247 -5.63 23.39 1.73
CA PHE A 247 -6.97 23.05 1.24
C PHE A 247 -8.04 23.49 2.23
N ASN A 248 -9.10 24.11 1.71
CA ASN A 248 -10.28 24.42 2.51
C ASN A 248 -11.16 23.17 2.62
N PRO A 249 -11.64 22.82 3.82
CA PRO A 249 -12.67 21.81 3.95
C PRO A 249 -13.98 22.33 3.37
N ILE A 250 -14.85 21.41 2.95
CA ILE A 250 -16.23 21.77 2.58
C ILE A 250 -17.02 22.23 3.81
N ASP A 251 -16.82 21.55 4.95
CA ASP A 251 -17.40 21.93 6.22
C ASP A 251 -16.56 23.05 6.86
N SER A 252 -17.15 24.24 6.99
CA SER A 252 -16.47 25.41 7.56
C SER A 252 -16.11 25.26 9.04
N SER A 253 -16.65 24.26 9.74
CA SER A 253 -16.27 23.93 11.12
C SER A 253 -14.98 23.12 11.22
N CYS A 254 -14.55 22.49 10.12
CA CYS A 254 -13.32 21.73 10.07
C CYS A 254 -12.08 22.63 9.86
N GLU A 255 -10.93 22.14 10.31
CA GLU A 255 -9.66 22.80 10.06
C GLU A 255 -9.20 22.63 8.60
N LYS A 256 -8.40 23.59 8.13
CA LYS A 256 -7.72 23.50 6.82
C LYS A 256 -6.71 22.36 6.81
N TYR A 257 -6.58 21.70 5.67
CA TYR A 257 -5.57 20.64 5.49
C TYR A 257 -4.32 21.18 4.81
N TYR A 258 -3.17 20.91 5.43
CA TYR A 258 -1.87 21.33 4.92
C TYR A 258 -1.17 20.14 4.26
N ALA A 259 -0.75 20.31 3.02
CA ALA A 259 -0.03 19.30 2.26
C ALA A 259 1.22 19.90 1.63
N ILE A 260 2.24 19.05 1.43
CA ILE A 260 3.40 19.39 0.62
C ILE A 260 3.38 18.50 -0.60
N TYR A 261 3.38 19.11 -1.78
CA TYR A 261 3.49 18.42 -3.06
C TYR A 261 4.94 18.46 -3.57
N LYS A 262 5.54 17.29 -3.80
CA LYS A 262 6.95 17.16 -4.24
C LYS A 262 7.05 16.53 -5.63
N ILE A 263 8.04 16.97 -6.40
CA ILE A 263 8.37 16.39 -7.71
C ILE A 263 9.81 15.89 -7.69
N GLY A 264 9.98 14.59 -7.95
CA GLY A 264 11.29 13.97 -8.19
C GLY A 264 11.90 13.23 -6.99
N ASP A 265 11.27 13.28 -5.82
CA ASP A 265 11.68 12.48 -4.66
C ASP A 265 10.89 11.16 -4.62
N ASP A 266 11.58 10.04 -4.37
CA ASP A 266 10.92 8.76 -4.10
C ASP A 266 10.45 8.71 -2.63
N LEU A 267 9.17 9.04 -2.42
CA LEU A 267 8.58 9.09 -1.08
C LEU A 267 8.37 7.71 -0.44
N ARG A 268 8.65 6.59 -1.12
CA ARG A 268 8.53 5.25 -0.53
C ARG A 268 9.51 5.05 0.63
N VAL A 269 10.72 5.57 0.49
CA VAL A 269 11.75 5.49 1.54
C VAL A 269 11.31 6.29 2.76
N SER A 270 10.82 7.51 2.55
CA SER A 270 10.36 8.37 3.65
C SER A 270 9.09 7.84 4.33
N LEU A 271 8.13 7.29 3.59
CA LEU A 271 6.92 6.69 4.14
C LEU A 271 7.22 5.40 4.93
N ASN A 272 8.13 4.55 4.46
CA ASN A 272 8.52 3.33 5.17
C ASN A 272 9.27 3.64 6.46
N GLU A 273 10.18 4.63 6.44
CA GLU A 273 10.85 5.12 7.65
C GLU A 273 9.87 5.78 8.62
N ARG A 274 8.88 6.51 8.11
CA ARG A 274 7.89 7.19 8.94
C ARG A 274 6.87 6.22 9.52
N SER A 275 6.42 5.19 8.81
CA SER A 275 5.58 4.13 9.38
C SER A 275 6.32 3.37 10.50
N LYS A 276 7.63 3.14 10.34
CA LYS A 276 8.47 2.62 11.43
C LYS A 276 8.55 3.57 12.63
N ARG A 277 8.51 4.89 12.41
CA ARG A 277 8.55 5.93 13.47
C ARG A 277 7.19 6.30 14.06
N LEU A 278 6.09 6.17 13.31
CA LEU A 278 4.71 6.45 13.75
C LEU A 278 4.19 5.38 14.70
N ASN A 279 4.71 4.15 14.59
CA ASN A 279 4.61 3.15 15.65
C ASN A 279 5.29 3.58 16.98
N LEU A 280 5.98 4.73 17.00
CA LEU A 280 6.62 5.29 18.19
C LEU A 280 6.11 6.70 18.59
N ARG A 281 5.53 7.52 17.70
CA ARG A 281 4.97 8.85 18.07
C ARG A 281 3.87 9.34 17.12
N ASN A 282 2.71 9.71 17.69
CA ASN A 282 1.68 10.54 17.05
C ASN A 282 2.23 11.92 16.67
N THR A 283 2.44 12.21 15.38
CA THR A 283 2.50 13.61 14.87
C THR A 283 2.13 13.73 13.39
N SER A 284 1.18 14.64 13.15
CA SER A 284 0.48 14.99 11.91
C SER A 284 1.30 15.91 11.00
N GLN A 285 1.98 15.34 10.00
CA GLN A 285 2.33 16.04 8.75
C GLN A 285 2.36 14.98 7.63
N ALA A 286 1.51 15.11 6.60
CA ALA A 286 1.53 14.18 5.46
C ALA A 286 2.23 14.85 4.26
N GLU A 287 3.17 14.13 3.66
CA GLU A 287 3.74 14.46 2.35
C GLU A 287 2.91 13.75 1.28
N VAL A 288 2.62 14.44 0.17
CA VAL A 288 1.85 13.93 -0.97
C VAL A 288 2.73 13.87 -2.20
#